data_AF-A0A914D312-F1
#
_entry.id   AF-A0A914D312-F1
#
_cell.length_a   1.000
_cell.length_b   1.000
_cell.length_c   1.000
_cell.angle_alpha   90.00
_cell.angle_beta   90.00
_cell.angle_gamma   90.00
#
_symmetry.space_group_name_H-M   'P 1'
#
loop_
_entity.id
_entity.type
_entity.pdbx_description
1 polymer ?
#
loop_
_entity_poly.entity_id
_entity_poly.type
_entity_poly.pdbx_seq_one_letter_code
_entity_poly.pdbx_strand_id
1 'polypeptide(L)'
;MKSLTNLREAIIVAHNRGKKQTEIADFLGISQGAVSKAIKRFEETGSNQDRPKGRPEKTARNRRNIMRAREMIQRTRRQNSPERRISEESADEGVERNHVGHPRQDCG
;
A
#
# COMPACT_ATOMS: atom_id res chain seq x y z
N MET A 1 -15.35 4.56 -31.97
CA MET A 1 -15.17 3.28 -31.23
C MET A 1 -16.45 2.99 -30.48
N LYS A 2 -17.07 1.80 -30.63
CA LYS A 2 -18.28 1.42 -29.88
C LYS A 2 -17.86 1.16 -28.43
N SER A 3 -18.47 1.83 -27.46
CA SER A 3 -18.17 1.65 -26.03
C SER A 3 -18.50 0.22 -25.58
N LEU A 4 -17.62 -0.38 -24.78
CA LEU A 4 -17.70 -1.78 -24.34
C LEU A 4 -18.92 -2.09 -23.47
N THR A 5 -19.51 -1.07 -22.84
CA THR A 5 -20.74 -1.18 -22.04
C THR A 5 -21.89 -1.73 -22.87
N ASN A 6 -22.07 -1.21 -24.09
CA ASN A 6 -23.13 -1.63 -25.01
C ASN A 6 -22.95 -3.08 -25.48
N LEU A 7 -21.69 -3.56 -25.54
CA LEU A 7 -21.39 -4.90 -26.01
C LEU A 7 -21.80 -5.97 -24.99
N ARG A 8 -21.59 -5.71 -23.70
CA ARG A 8 -21.96 -6.66 -22.63
C ARG A 8 -23.46 -6.75 -22.43
N GLU A 9 -24.15 -5.63 -22.51
CA GLU A 9 -25.62 -5.62 -22.50
C GLU A 9 -26.17 -6.44 -23.68
N ALA A 10 -25.61 -6.28 -24.88
CA ALA A 10 -26.00 -7.08 -26.04
C ALA A 10 -25.75 -8.59 -25.84
N ILE A 11 -24.61 -8.97 -25.24
CA ILE A 11 -24.31 -10.37 -24.88
C ILE A 11 -25.39 -10.94 -23.94
N ILE A 12 -25.75 -10.20 -22.90
CA ILE A 12 -26.66 -10.67 -21.86
C ILE A 12 -28.10 -10.72 -22.37
N VAL A 13 -28.52 -9.74 -23.15
CA VAL A 13 -29.82 -9.78 -23.83
C VAL A 13 -29.89 -11.00 -24.77
N ALA A 14 -28.83 -11.29 -25.52
CA ALA A 14 -28.80 -12.45 -26.40
C ALA A 14 -28.78 -13.78 -25.63
N HIS A 15 -28.07 -13.84 -24.50
CA HIS A 15 -28.05 -15.00 -23.60
C HIS A 15 -29.43 -15.26 -22.97
N ASN A 16 -30.10 -14.21 -22.47
CA ASN A 16 -31.44 -14.31 -21.90
C ASN A 16 -32.50 -14.73 -22.93
N ARG A 17 -32.24 -14.47 -24.22
CA ARG A 17 -33.04 -14.97 -25.35
C ARG A 17 -32.73 -16.43 -25.73
N GLY A 18 -31.83 -17.09 -25.02
CA GLY A 18 -31.47 -18.50 -25.23
C GLY A 18 -30.50 -18.76 -26.37
N LYS A 19 -29.81 -17.73 -26.91
CA LYS A 19 -28.81 -17.93 -27.96
C LYS A 19 -27.57 -18.63 -27.45
N LYS A 20 -26.93 -19.45 -28.29
CA LYS A 20 -25.67 -20.12 -27.93
C LYS A 20 -24.52 -19.12 -27.88
N GLN A 21 -23.54 -19.38 -27.01
CA GLN A 21 -22.38 -18.49 -26.85
C GLN A 21 -21.58 -18.31 -28.15
N THR A 22 -21.50 -19.35 -28.99
CA THR A 22 -20.85 -19.31 -30.30
C THR A 22 -21.58 -18.35 -31.25
N GLU A 23 -22.90 -18.45 -31.34
CA GLU A 23 -23.74 -17.57 -32.18
C GLU A 23 -23.63 -16.10 -31.74
N ILE A 24 -23.54 -15.86 -30.43
CA ILE A 24 -23.35 -14.52 -29.87
C ILE A 24 -21.96 -13.97 -30.24
N ALA A 25 -20.93 -14.81 -30.15
CA ALA A 25 -19.56 -14.47 -30.49
C ALA A 25 -19.43 -14.08 -31.96
N ASP A 26 -19.99 -14.89 -32.86
CA ASP A 26 -19.99 -14.64 -34.31
C ASP A 26 -20.78 -13.38 -34.67
N PHE A 27 -21.95 -13.19 -34.06
CA PHE A 27 -22.80 -12.02 -34.32
C PHE A 27 -22.17 -10.70 -33.85
N LEU A 28 -21.48 -10.72 -32.70
CA LEU A 28 -20.85 -9.52 -32.13
C LEU A 28 -19.39 -9.33 -32.56
N GLY A 29 -18.81 -10.28 -33.29
CA GLY A 29 -17.40 -10.24 -33.74
C GLY A 29 -16.40 -10.29 -32.58
N ILE A 30 -16.70 -11.05 -31.52
CA ILE A 30 -15.85 -11.18 -30.33
C ILE A 30 -15.53 -12.63 -30.04
N SER A 31 -14.46 -12.88 -29.28
CA SER A 31 -14.12 -14.23 -28.85
C SER A 31 -15.20 -14.85 -27.96
N GLN A 32 -15.46 -16.15 -28.13
CA GLN A 32 -16.34 -16.92 -27.25
C GLN A 32 -15.94 -16.82 -25.77
N GLY A 33 -14.63 -16.77 -25.48
CA GLY A 33 -14.13 -16.58 -24.11
C GLY A 33 -14.56 -15.25 -23.49
N ALA A 34 -14.70 -14.19 -24.29
CA ALA A 34 -15.23 -12.91 -23.82
C ALA A 34 -16.73 -13.00 -23.49
N VAL A 35 -17.50 -13.73 -24.31
CA VAL A 35 -18.93 -14.01 -24.07
C VAL A 35 -19.10 -14.80 -22.77
N SER A 36 -18.37 -15.89 -22.61
CA SER A 36 -18.40 -16.73 -21.40
C SER A 36 -18.08 -15.93 -20.12
N LYS A 37 -17.02 -15.11 -20.14
CA LYS A 37 -16.66 -14.24 -19.01
C LYS A 37 -17.72 -13.19 -18.69
N ALA A 38 -18.40 -12.65 -19.71
CA ALA A 38 -19.45 -11.67 -19.52
C ALA A 38 -20.70 -12.31 -18.87
N ILE A 39 -21.12 -13.48 -19.35
CA ILE A 39 -22.24 -14.24 -18.79
C ILE A 39 -21.94 -14.64 -17.33
N LYS A 40 -20.79 -15.27 -17.08
CA LYS A 40 -20.40 -15.69 -15.74
C LYS A 40 -20.40 -14.52 -14.74
N ARG A 41 -19.87 -13.37 -15.14
CA ARG A 41 -19.89 -12.16 -14.30
C ARG A 41 -21.31 -11.70 -13.99
N PHE A 42 -22.19 -11.69 -15.00
CA PHE A 42 -23.58 -11.31 -14.82
C PHE A 42 -24.29 -12.23 -13.83
N GLU A 43 -24.05 -13.53 -13.92
CA GLU A 43 -24.57 -14.51 -12.97
C GLU A 43 -24.03 -14.30 -11.54
N GLU A 44 -22.75 -13.98 -11.40
CA GLU A 44 -22.11 -13.76 -10.08
C GLU A 44 -22.51 -12.43 -9.41
N THR A 45 -22.70 -11.36 -10.19
CA THR A 45 -22.82 -9.99 -9.65
C THR A 45 -24.12 -9.29 -9.98
N GLY A 46 -24.92 -9.82 -10.91
CA GLY A 46 -26.10 -9.15 -11.47
C GLY A 46 -25.79 -7.88 -12.26
N SER A 47 -24.51 -7.57 -12.51
CA SER A 47 -24.07 -6.31 -13.11
C SER A 47 -23.28 -6.52 -14.40
N ASN A 48 -23.55 -5.64 -15.36
CA ASN A 48 -22.90 -5.63 -16.68
C ASN A 48 -21.65 -4.74 -16.67
N GLN A 49 -21.43 -4.03 -15.56
CA GLN A 49 -20.38 -3.03 -15.44
C GLN A 49 -19.00 -3.66 -15.37
N ASP A 50 -18.01 -2.90 -15.83
CA ASP A 50 -16.62 -3.26 -15.61
C ASP A 50 -16.24 -3.13 -14.14
N ARG A 51 -15.28 -3.98 -13.73
CA ARG A 51 -14.70 -3.83 -12.40
C ARG A 51 -14.01 -2.46 -12.40
N PRO A 52 -14.18 -1.63 -11.35
CA PRO A 52 -13.47 -0.37 -11.25
C PRO A 52 -11.98 -0.63 -11.45
N LYS A 53 -11.43 -0.06 -12.52
CA LYS A 53 -10.01 -0.13 -12.82
C LYS A 53 -9.35 0.95 -11.96
N GLY A 54 -8.35 0.57 -11.17
CA GLY A 54 -7.71 1.51 -10.26
C GLY A 54 -6.43 0.97 -9.65
N ARG A 55 -5.63 1.89 -9.11
CA ARG A 55 -4.46 1.54 -8.31
C ARG A 55 -4.93 0.93 -6.98
N PRO A 56 -4.21 -0.06 -6.44
CA PRO A 56 -4.41 -0.50 -5.07
C PRO A 56 -4.44 0.69 -4.11
N GLU A 57 -5.27 0.60 -3.08
CA GLU A 57 -5.40 1.65 -2.09
C GLU A 57 -4.02 2.00 -1.48
N LYS A 58 -3.74 3.29 -1.30
CA LYS A 58 -2.45 3.73 -0.77
C LYS A 58 -2.34 3.33 0.70
N THR A 59 -1.55 2.29 0.97
CA THR A 59 -1.28 1.80 2.32
C THR A 59 -0.63 2.85 3.22
N ALA A 60 0.12 3.81 2.66
CA ALA A 60 0.72 4.92 3.43
C ALA A 60 -0.32 5.78 4.17
N ARG A 61 -1.56 5.87 3.68
CA ARG A 61 -2.66 6.59 4.34
C ARG A 61 -3.41 5.74 5.37
N ASN A 62 -3.02 4.48 5.57
CA ASN A 62 -3.60 3.65 6.62
C ASN A 62 -3.26 4.25 7.99
N ARG A 63 -4.26 4.39 8.87
CA ARG A 63 -4.10 4.93 10.23
C ARG A 63 -2.91 4.31 10.98
N ARG A 64 -2.72 2.99 10.89
CA ARG A 64 -1.58 2.30 11.54
C ARG A 64 -0.23 2.79 11.01
N ASN A 65 -0.12 2.94 9.69
CA ASN A 65 1.11 3.39 9.04
C ASN A 65 1.38 4.88 9.32
N ILE A 66 0.33 5.70 9.37
CA ILE A 66 0.43 7.11 9.79
C ILE A 66 0.95 7.20 11.23
N MET A 67 0.42 6.41 12.16
CA MET A 67 0.89 6.41 13.55
C MET A 67 2.35 5.99 13.67
N ARG A 68 2.74 4.89 12.99
CA ARG A 68 4.15 4.44 12.94
C ARG A 68 5.07 5.51 12.36
N ALA A 69 4.68 6.16 11.26
CA ALA A 69 5.46 7.22 10.66
C ALA A 69 5.63 8.42 11.60
N ARG A 70 4.56 8.85 12.27
CA ARG A 70 4.61 9.94 13.27
C ARG A 70 5.52 9.60 14.44
N GLU A 71 5.46 8.38 14.94
CA GLU A 71 6.32 7.91 16.03
C GLU A 71 7.80 7.91 15.63
N MET A 72 8.13 7.40 14.44
CA MET A 72 9.51 7.44 13.93
C MET A 72 10.03 8.88 13.82
N ILE A 73 9.24 9.79 13.25
CA ILE A 73 9.61 11.22 13.14
C ILE A 73 9.86 11.84 14.52
N GLN A 74 8.99 11.56 15.51
CA GLN A 74 9.16 12.06 16.88
C GLN A 74 10.43 11.51 17.54
N ARG A 75 10.70 10.21 17.41
CA ARG A 75 11.92 9.58 17.95
C ARG A 75 13.18 10.20 17.36
N THR A 76 13.24 10.35 16.03
CA THR A 76 14.37 10.99 15.35
C THR A 76 14.55 12.44 15.77
N ARG A 77 13.47 13.21 15.99
CA ARG A 77 13.55 14.57 16.53
C ARG A 77 14.11 14.61 17.96
N ARG A 78 13.68 13.70 18.83
CA ARG A 78 14.18 13.60 20.22
C ARG A 78 15.65 13.19 20.28
N GLN A 79 16.10 12.33 19.35
CA GLN A 79 17.50 11.91 19.27
C GLN A 79 18.40 13.00 18.69
N ASN A 80 17.90 13.80 17.76
CA ASN A 80 18.63 14.91 17.14
C ASN A 80 18.37 16.27 17.80
N SER A 81 17.96 16.30 19.08
CA SER A 81 17.80 17.58 19.78
C SER A 81 19.16 18.28 19.90
N PRO A 82 19.23 19.61 19.71
CA PRO A 82 20.49 20.36 19.86
C PRO A 82 21.16 20.09 21.22
N GLU A 83 20.36 19.97 22.28
CA GLU A 83 20.80 19.67 23.65
C GLU A 83 21.59 18.36 23.78
N ARG A 84 21.26 17.33 22.99
CA ARG A 84 22.00 16.04 22.97
C ARG A 84 23.29 16.13 22.15
N ARG A 85 23.28 16.90 21.05
CA ARG A 85 24.50 17.12 20.24
C ARG A 85 25.54 17.93 20.99
N ILE A 86 25.12 18.96 21.73
CA ILE A 86 25.99 19.79 22.57
C ILE A 86 26.65 18.95 23.68
N SER A 87 25.97 17.91 24.20
CA SER A 87 26.51 17.03 25.25
C SER A 87 27.42 15.90 24.74
N GLU A 88 27.25 15.44 23.50
CA GLU A 88 28.22 14.53 22.84
C GLU A 88 29.49 15.28 22.43
N GLU A 89 29.35 16.50 21.90
CA GLU A 89 30.48 17.35 21.47
C GLU A 89 31.35 17.79 22.66
N SER A 90 30.75 18.02 23.83
CA SER A 90 31.49 18.35 25.06
C SER A 90 32.05 17.13 25.82
N ALA A 91 31.75 15.90 25.38
CA ALA A 91 32.40 14.69 25.90
C ALA A 91 33.75 14.42 25.20
N ASP A 92 33.97 14.95 23.99
CA ASP A 92 35.20 14.79 23.22
C ASP A 92 36.26 15.87 23.54
N GLU A 93 35.88 17.01 24.12
CA GLU A 93 36.81 18.13 24.41
C GLU A 93 37.39 18.17 25.84
N GLY A 94 37.12 17.16 26.69
CA GLY A 94 37.44 17.26 28.12
C GLY A 94 37.90 15.96 28.79
N VAL A 95 38.98 15.34 28.32
CA VAL A 95 39.67 14.27 29.06
C VAL A 95 41.14 14.62 29.29
N GLU A 96 41.41 15.47 30.26
CA GLU A 96 42.72 15.48 30.93
C GLU A 96 42.66 14.51 32.11
N ARG A 97 43.24 13.31 31.92
CA ARG A 97 43.37 12.28 32.96
C ARG A 97 44.38 12.74 34.02
N ASN A 98 43.91 13.47 35.03
CA ASN A 98 44.69 13.68 36.24
C ASN A 98 44.61 12.42 37.13
N HIS A 99 45.68 11.62 37.07
CA HIS A 99 45.93 10.51 38.00
C HIS A 99 46.14 11.07 39.42
N VAL A 100 45.12 11.03 40.27
CA VAL A 100 45.29 11.27 41.71
C VAL A 100 45.51 9.93 42.39
N GLY A 101 46.76 9.65 42.77
CA GLY A 101 47.13 8.49 43.57
C GLY A 101 46.43 8.50 44.92
N HIS A 102 45.91 7.34 45.34
CA HIS A 102 45.39 7.12 46.69
C HIS A 102 46.53 7.17 47.71
N PRO A 103 46.48 8.02 48.75
CA PRO A 103 47.43 7.90 49.86
C PRO A 103 47.10 6.66 50.69
N ARG A 104 48.12 5.82 50.92
CA ARG A 104 48.07 4.70 51.86
C ARG A 104 47.86 5.22 53.28
N GLN A 105 46.91 4.62 53.99
CA GLN A 105 46.76 4.79 55.42
C GLN A 105 47.81 3.91 56.10
N ASP A 106 48.82 4.50 56.72
CA ASP A 106 49.71 3.78 57.62
C ASP A 106 49.37 4.16 59.05
N CYS A 107 48.96 3.13 59.79
CA CYS A 107 48.64 3.13 61.20
C CYS A 107 49.89 3.38 62.06
N GLY A 108 49.74 4.15 63.13
CA GLY A 108 50.72 4.31 64.21
C GLY A 108 50.03 4.76 65.49
#